data_AF-A0A969K7J1-F1
#
_entry.id   AF-A0A969K7J1-F1
#
_cell.length_a   1.000
_cell.length_b   1.000
_cell.length_c   1.000
_cell.angle_alpha   90.00
_cell.angle_beta   90.00
_cell.angle_gamma   90.00
#
_symmetry.space_group_name_H-M   'P 1'
#
loop_
_entity.id
_entity.type
_entity.pdbx_description
1 polymer ?
#
loop_
_entity_poly.entity_id
_entity_poly.type
_entity_poly.pdbx_seq_one_letter_code
_entity_poly.pdbx_strand_id
1 'polypeptide(L)'
;MRELTSAAAPDTSGGGNLYPDLIRIARNTYYTYLDDRERTGQGRRDRPIGVAVDRVSHRATVITDIAQPLLPQEYLVPLHLIDPNDLWGGA
;
A
#
# COMPACT_ATOMS: atom_id res chain seq x y z
N MET A 1 18.80 -44.38 -3.60
CA MET A 1 18.49 -43.37 -2.57
C MET A 1 18.20 -42.07 -3.29
N ARG A 2 17.00 -41.51 -3.14
CA ARG A 2 16.61 -40.23 -3.75
C ARG A 2 17.11 -39.11 -2.85
N GLU A 3 17.98 -38.26 -3.37
CA GLU A 3 18.36 -37.01 -2.71
C GLU A 3 17.13 -36.09 -2.72
N LEU A 4 16.61 -35.83 -1.52
CA LEU A 4 15.51 -34.89 -1.31
C LEU A 4 16.06 -33.50 -1.56
N THR A 5 15.53 -32.87 -2.60
CA THR A 5 15.67 -31.44 -2.89
C THR A 5 15.51 -30.64 -1.60
N SER A 6 16.60 -29.99 -1.19
CA SER A 6 16.57 -28.98 -0.13
C SER A 6 15.77 -27.81 -0.70
N ALA A 7 14.45 -27.83 -0.45
CA ALA A 7 13.59 -26.70 -0.69
C ALA A 7 14.19 -25.52 0.06
N ALA A 8 14.82 -24.62 -0.69
CA ALA A 8 15.32 -23.35 -0.18
C ALA A 8 14.16 -22.67 0.54
N ALA A 9 14.31 -22.51 1.85
CA ALA A 9 13.40 -21.69 2.64
C ALA A 9 13.25 -20.33 1.92
N PRO A 10 12.03 -19.77 1.81
CA PRO A 10 11.87 -18.42 1.30
C PRO A 10 12.75 -17.50 2.14
N ASP A 11 13.69 -16.88 1.46
CA ASP A 11 14.68 -15.95 1.97
C ASP A 11 14.02 -14.97 2.95
N THR A 12 14.26 -15.23 4.24
CA THR A 12 13.86 -14.38 5.35
C THR A 12 15.04 -13.49 5.71
N SER A 13 15.60 -12.80 4.72
CA SER A 13 16.56 -11.72 4.94
C SER A 13 15.79 -10.42 5.14
N GLY A 14 15.57 -10.11 6.42
CA GLY A 14 14.92 -8.91 6.90
C GLY A 14 15.60 -7.62 6.44
N GLY A 15 14.83 -6.85 5.69
CA GLY A 15 15.03 -5.45 5.36
C GLY A 15 13.82 -5.06 4.55
N GLY A 16 12.76 -4.60 5.22
CA GLY A 16 11.45 -4.29 4.64
C GLY A 16 11.51 -3.14 3.63
N ASN A 17 12.19 -3.36 2.51
CA ASN A 17 12.24 -2.44 1.40
C ASN A 17 10.95 -2.68 0.63
N LEU A 18 9.89 -2.03 1.08
CA LEU A 18 8.73 -1.75 0.23
C LEU A 18 9.27 -1.35 -1.14
N TYR A 19 8.93 -2.13 -2.17
CA TYR A 19 9.46 -1.91 -3.51
C TYR A 19 9.19 -0.45 -3.89
N PRO A 20 10.21 0.32 -4.33
CA PRO A 20 10.04 1.74 -4.66
C PRO A 20 8.95 1.96 -5.72
N ASP A 21 8.72 0.98 -6.58
CA ASP A 21 7.61 0.97 -7.53
C ASP A 21 6.23 0.92 -6.86
N LEU A 22 6.05 0.13 -5.79
CA LEU A 22 4.78 0.06 -5.05
C LEU A 22 4.49 1.39 -4.35
N ILE A 23 5.51 2.03 -3.77
CA ILE A 23 5.37 3.36 -3.17
C ILE A 23 4.98 4.38 -4.24
N ARG A 24 5.63 4.34 -5.42
CA ARG A 24 5.30 5.24 -6.54
C ARG A 24 3.86 5.06 -7.01
N ILE A 25 3.41 3.82 -7.20
CA ILE A 25 2.03 3.49 -7.60
C ILE A 25 1.05 3.98 -6.52
N ALA A 26 1.30 3.64 -5.26
CA ALA A 26 0.47 4.05 -4.14
C ALA A 26 0.35 5.57 -4.04
N ARG A 27 1.45 6.30 -4.22
CA ARG A 27 1.46 7.76 -4.23
C ARG A 27 0.64 8.35 -5.35
N ASN A 28 0.77 7.82 -6.57
CA ASN A 28 -0.03 8.29 -7.69
C ASN A 28 -1.52 8.09 -7.43
N THR A 29 -1.92 6.89 -6.98
CA THR A 29 -3.31 6.56 -6.66
C THR A 29 -3.86 7.42 -5.52
N TYR A 30 -3.07 7.66 -4.47
CA TYR A 30 -3.46 8.51 -3.35
C TYR A 30 -3.74 9.95 -3.79
N TYR A 31 -2.85 10.57 -4.58
CA TYR A 31 -3.07 11.94 -5.04
C TYR A 31 -4.21 12.06 -6.04
N THR A 32 -4.42 11.07 -6.92
CA THR A 32 -5.61 11.04 -7.79
C THR A 32 -6.89 10.98 -6.97
N TYR A 33 -6.92 10.18 -5.91
CA TYR A 33 -8.07 10.12 -5.01
C TYR A 33 -8.32 11.44 -4.28
N LEU A 34 -7.27 12.14 -3.83
CA LEU A 34 -7.40 13.45 -3.22
C LEU A 34 -7.94 14.50 -4.21
N ASP A 35 -7.41 14.52 -5.44
CA ASP A 35 -7.88 15.43 -6.50
C ASP A 35 -9.37 15.21 -6.80
N ASP A 36 -9.80 13.95 -6.96
CA ASP A 36 -11.21 13.61 -7.18
C ASP A 36 -12.09 14.01 -5.98
N ARG A 37 -11.59 13.86 -4.74
CA ARG A 37 -12.30 14.28 -3.52
C ARG A 37 -12.45 15.80 -3.42
N GLU A 38 -11.39 16.55 -3.70
CA GLU A 38 -11.45 18.02 -3.75
C GLU A 38 -12.42 18.50 -4.82
N ARG A 39 -12.36 17.89 -6.01
CA ARG A 39 -13.24 18.21 -7.14
C ARG A 39 -14.71 17.90 -6.87
N THR A 40 -15.02 16.82 -6.15
CA THR A 40 -16.40 16.41 -5.86
C THR A 40 -16.99 17.08 -4.61
N GLY A 41 -16.18 17.84 -3.85
CA GLY A 41 -16.62 18.49 -2.62
C GLY A 41 -16.96 17.51 -1.49
N GLN A 42 -16.60 16.23 -1.63
CA GLN A 42 -16.66 15.26 -0.54
C GLN A 42 -15.51 15.55 0.43
N GLY A 43 -15.77 16.46 1.38
CA GLY A 43 -14.83 16.80 2.45
C GLY A 43 -14.33 15.58 3.25
N ARG A 44 -13.37 15.84 4.16
CA ARG A 44 -12.49 14.92 4.95
C ARG A 44 -13.11 13.71 5.69
N ARG A 45 -14.37 13.33 5.42
CA ARG A 45 -15.14 12.32 6.15
C ARG A 45 -14.60 10.89 6.03
N ASP A 46 -13.89 10.54 4.96
CA ASP A 46 -13.14 9.28 4.91
C ASP A 46 -11.68 9.58 4.62
N ARG A 47 -10.92 9.74 5.69
CA ARG A 47 -9.47 9.78 5.59
C ARG A 47 -9.00 8.37 5.24
N PRO A 48 -8.23 8.19 4.15
CA PRO A 48 -7.66 6.89 3.85
C PRO A 48 -6.70 6.46 4.97
N ILE A 49 -6.41 5.16 5.01
CA ILE A 49 -5.47 4.53 5.94
C ILE A 49 -4.19 4.16 5.19
N GLY A 50 -4.33 3.92 3.88
CA GLY A 50 -3.24 3.62 2.96
C GLY A 50 -3.78 3.27 1.58
N VAL A 51 -2.91 2.69 0.77
CA VAL A 51 -3.25 2.20 -0.56
C VAL A 51 -2.84 0.74 -0.67
N ALA A 52 -3.78 -0.14 -0.95
CA ALA A 52 -3.50 -1.53 -1.31
C ALA A 52 -2.99 -1.57 -2.74
N VAL A 53 -1.84 -2.20 -2.98
CA VAL A 53 -1.25 -2.36 -4.30
C VAL A 53 -1.07 -3.85 -4.58
N ASP A 54 -1.70 -4.33 -5.64
CA ASP A 54 -1.49 -5.67 -6.17
C ASP A 54 -0.11 -5.74 -6.83
N ARG A 55 0.75 -6.65 -6.34
CA ARG A 55 2.15 -6.77 -6.78
C ARG A 55 2.31 -7.33 -8.19
N VAL A 56 1.28 -7.98 -8.73
CA VAL A 56 1.32 -8.65 -10.03
C VAL A 56 0.75 -7.74 -11.12
N SER A 57 -0.39 -7.11 -10.85
CA SER A 57 -1.11 -6.28 -11.81
C SER A 57 -0.81 -4.79 -11.68
N HIS A 58 -0.10 -4.37 -10.62
CA HIS A 58 0.12 -2.96 -10.27
C HIS A 58 -1.17 -2.15 -10.12
N ARG A 59 -2.31 -2.83 -9.92
CA ARG A 59 -3.56 -2.17 -9.57
C ARG A 59 -3.48 -1.71 -8.13
N ALA A 60 -3.97 -0.50 -7.90
CA ALA A 60 -3.95 0.12 -6.59
C ALA A 60 -5.31 0.65 -6.21
N THR A 61 -5.67 0.46 -4.95
CA THR A 61 -6.97 0.85 -4.39
C THR A 61 -6.74 1.56 -3.07
N VAL A 62 -7.36 2.72 -2.93
CA VAL A 62 -7.34 3.47 -1.67
C VAL A 62 -8.16 2.73 -0.63
N ILE A 63 -7.55 2.45 0.53
CA ILE A 63 -8.19 1.79 1.65
C ILE A 63 -8.57 2.85 2.67
N THR A 64 -9.87 2.97 2.95
CA THR A 64 -10.42 3.90 3.95
C THR A 64 -10.92 3.20 5.20
N ASP A 65 -11.03 1.88 5.17
CA ASP A 65 -11.48 1.06 6.31
C ASP A 65 -10.57 -0.17 6.50
N ILE A 66 -10.21 -0.43 7.75
CA ILE A 66 -9.39 -1.58 8.18
C ILE A 66 -10.18 -2.89 7.98
N ALA A 67 -11.51 -2.83 7.89
CA ALA A 67 -12.36 -3.98 7.63
C ALA A 67 -12.22 -4.55 6.20
N GLN A 68 -11.56 -3.85 5.27
CA GLN A 68 -11.35 -4.35 3.92
C GLN A 68 -10.25 -5.42 3.90
N PRO A 69 -10.59 -6.70 3.62
CA PRO A 69 -9.58 -7.75 3.55
C PRO A 69 -8.71 -7.54 2.31
N LEU A 70 -7.39 -7.51 2.53
CA LEU A 70 -6.40 -7.49 1.45
C LEU A 70 -6.32 -8.88 0.82
N LEU A 71 -6.21 -8.93 -0.50
CA LEU A 71 -5.91 -10.17 -1.21
C LEU A 71 -4.48 -10.64 -0.90
N PRO A 72 -4.16 -11.93 -1.03
CA PRO A 72 -2.82 -12.47 -0.73
C PRO A 72 -1.67 -11.79 -1.49
N GLN A 73 -1.97 -11.26 -2.68
CA GLN A 73 -1.03 -10.59 -3.58
C GLN A 73 -1.01 -9.07 -3.42
N GLU A 74 -1.95 -8.51 -2.63
CA GLU A 74 -1.98 -7.10 -2.32
C GLU A 74 -1.01 -6.78 -1.18
N TYR A 75 -0.48 -5.57 -1.23
CA TYR A 75 0.34 -5.01 -0.18
C TYR A 75 -0.23 -3.66 0.20
N LEU A 76 -0.54 -3.48 1.48
CA LEU A 76 -0.96 -2.18 2.00
C LEU A 76 0.27 -1.29 2.16
N VAL A 77 0.35 -0.24 1.35
CA VAL A 77 1.29 0.85 1.53
C VAL A 77 0.66 1.84 2.52
N PRO A 78 1.22 2.00 3.73
CA PRO A 78 0.71 2.95 4.72
C PRO A 78 0.85 4.40 4.25
N LEU A 79 -0.07 5.27 4.69
CA LEU A 79 -0.02 6.69 4.34
C LEU A 79 1.28 7.39 4.69
N HIS A 80 1.90 7.08 5.84
CA HIS A 80 3.15 7.72 6.25
C HIS A 80 4.33 7.50 5.28
N LEU A 81 4.24 6.49 4.41
CA LEU A 81 5.23 6.25 3.35
C LEU A 81 4.84 6.91 2.02
N ILE A 82 3.56 7.23 1.86
CA ILE A 82 3.03 7.88 0.67
C ILE A 82 3.19 9.40 0.79
N ASP A 83 2.71 9.95 1.90
CA ASP A 83 2.73 11.35 2.26
C ASP A 83 3.29 11.50 3.69
N PRO A 84 4.60 11.80 3.82
CA PRO A 84 5.24 11.98 5.12
C PRO A 84 4.80 13.25 5.84
N ASN A 85 4.05 14.16 5.20
CA ASN A 85 3.42 15.28 5.90
C ASN A 85 2.06 14.91 6.49
N ASP A 86 1.50 13.75 6.11
CA ASP A 86 0.28 13.19 6.68
C ASP A 86 0.58 12.28 7.89
N LEU A 87 1.70 12.53 8.56
CA LEU A 87 2.02 11.98 9.88
C LEU A 87 1.06 12.64 10.88
N TRP A 88 0.24 11.82 11.54
CA TRP A 88 -0.60 12.28 12.64
C TRP A 88 0.27 12.94 13.73
N GLY A 89 0.27 14.29 13.77
CA GLY A 89 0.73 15.10 14.91
C GLY A 89 1.57 16.34 14.56
N GLY A 90 0.94 17.53 14.61
CA GLY A 90 1.60 18.85 14.77
C GLY A 90 1.38 19.80 13.57
N ALA A 91 0.70 20.94 13.68
CA ALA A 91 0.32 21.77 14.83
C ALA A 91 -1.12 22.29 14.71
#